data_AF-A0A7C2PIV6-F1
#
_entry.id   AF-A0A7C2PIV6-F1
#
_cell.length_a   1.000
_cell.length_b   1.000
_cell.length_c   1.000
_cell.angle_alpha   90.00
_cell.angle_beta   90.00
_cell.angle_gamma   90.00
#
_symmetry.space_group_name_H-M   'P 1'
#
loop_
_entity.id
_entity.type
_entity.pdbx_description
1 polymer ?
#
loop_
_entity_poly.entity_id
_entity_poly.type
_entity_poly.pdbx_seq_one_letter_code
_entity_poly.pdbx_strand_id
1 'polypeptide(L)'
;AAMAIVAHELGHAAQDKEGYAWLRVRSGIVGFANIGSQLGTWLFFIGMLLSAAGGRGFGFQLAVVGVILFSAAVAFTLVTLPVEFNASARAREMLQRAGLVTVQEAEGVNAVLNAAALTYVAAAAQAIAQLLYFVTILMRRRE
;
A
#
# COMPACT_ATOMS: atom_id res chain seq x y z
N ALA A 1 -22.30 -8.91 1.87
CA ALA A 1 -20.84 -8.96 2.08
C ALA A 1 -20.13 -9.88 1.08
N ALA A 2 -20.38 -11.20 1.10
CA ALA A 2 -19.69 -12.15 0.20
C ALA A 2 -19.79 -11.79 -1.29
N MET A 3 -20.98 -11.43 -1.77
CA MET A 3 -21.16 -10.99 -3.17
C MET A 3 -20.33 -9.76 -3.54
N ALA A 4 -20.15 -8.82 -2.61
CA ALA A 4 -19.34 -7.62 -2.83
C ALA A 4 -17.85 -7.97 -2.99
N ILE A 5 -17.35 -8.89 -2.15
CA ILE A 5 -15.96 -9.37 -2.23
C ILE A 5 -15.73 -10.11 -3.55
N VAL A 6 -16.62 -11.03 -3.92
CA VAL A 6 -16.51 -11.74 -5.20
C VAL A 6 -16.54 -10.75 -6.38
N ALA A 7 -17.44 -9.78 -6.36
CA ALA A 7 -17.49 -8.75 -7.39
C ALA A 7 -16.22 -7.86 -7.43
N HIS A 8 -15.56 -7.62 -6.29
CA HIS A 8 -14.29 -6.91 -6.21
C HIS A 8 -13.16 -7.71 -6.88
N GLU A 9 -13.07 -9.01 -6.60
CA GLU A 9 -12.11 -9.90 -7.26
C GLU A 9 -12.35 -10.00 -8.77
N LEU A 10 -13.62 -10.05 -9.20
CA LEU A 10 -13.97 -9.95 -10.63
C LEU A 10 -13.59 -8.59 -11.22
N GLY A 11 -13.65 -7.52 -10.42
CA GLY A 11 -13.13 -6.20 -10.79
C GLY A 11 -11.63 -6.22 -11.08
N HIS A 12 -10.83 -6.92 -10.27
CA HIS A 12 -9.41 -7.15 -10.57
C HIS A 12 -9.19 -7.99 -11.82
N ALA A 13 -9.99 -9.04 -12.03
CA ALA A 13 -9.92 -9.84 -13.25
C ALA A 13 -10.26 -9.01 -14.51
N ALA A 14 -11.22 -8.08 -14.41
CA ALA A 14 -11.54 -7.15 -15.48
C ALA A 14 -10.40 -6.15 -15.74
N GLN A 15 -9.76 -5.63 -14.68
CA GLN A 15 -8.58 -4.77 -14.81
C GLN A 15 -7.43 -5.48 -15.52
N ASP A 16 -7.19 -6.75 -15.20
CA ASP A 16 -6.15 -7.56 -15.83
C ASP A 16 -6.45 -7.78 -17.32
N LYS A 17 -7.68 -8.21 -17.63
CA LYS A 17 -8.15 -8.40 -19.01
C LYS A 17 -8.04 -7.14 -19.86
N GLU A 18 -8.34 -5.97 -19.28
CA GLU A 18 -8.28 -4.67 -19.98
C GLU A 18 -6.87 -4.05 -19.99
N GLY A 19 -5.89 -4.67 -19.34
CA GLY A 19 -4.53 -4.13 -19.25
C GLY A 19 -4.44 -2.82 -18.47
N TYR A 20 -5.25 -2.66 -17.42
CA TYR A 20 -5.31 -1.45 -16.60
C TYR A 20 -3.91 -1.06 -16.11
N ALA A 21 -3.47 0.15 -16.49
CA ALA A 21 -2.07 0.57 -16.34
C ALA A 21 -1.57 0.44 -14.90
N TRP A 22 -2.35 0.90 -13.92
CA TRP A 22 -1.99 0.84 -12.50
C TRP A 22 -1.86 -0.59 -11.98
N LEU A 23 -2.70 -1.52 -12.46
CA LEU A 23 -2.58 -2.93 -12.09
C LEU A 23 -1.27 -3.52 -12.64
N ARG A 24 -0.89 -3.21 -13.89
CA ARG A 24 0.38 -3.65 -14.47
C ARG A 24 1.60 -3.10 -13.73
N VAL A 25 1.56 -1.82 -13.35
CA VAL A 25 2.62 -1.21 -12.54
C VAL A 25 2.73 -1.94 -11.20
N ARG A 26 1.61 -2.12 -10.48
CA ARG A 26 1.57 -2.84 -9.20
C ARG A 26 2.16 -4.25 -9.33
N SER A 27 1.71 -5.04 -10.32
CA SER A 27 2.16 -6.42 -10.52
C SER A 27 3.65 -6.50 -10.87
N GLY A 28 4.20 -5.53 -11.60
CA GLY A 28 5.63 -5.50 -11.95
C GLY A 28 6.56 -5.18 -10.78
N ILE A 29 6.08 -4.48 -9.76
CA ILE A 29 6.93 -3.97 -8.67
C ILE A 29 6.65 -4.58 -7.29
N VAL A 30 5.60 -5.40 -7.13
CA VAL A 30 5.20 -5.99 -5.84
C VAL A 30 6.33 -6.78 -5.15
N GLY A 31 7.12 -7.53 -5.92
CA GLY A 31 8.27 -8.28 -5.37
C GLY A 31 9.33 -7.35 -4.77
N PHE A 32 9.67 -6.28 -5.49
CA PHE A 32 10.63 -5.28 -5.03
C PHE A 32 10.10 -4.50 -3.82
N ALA A 33 8.81 -4.18 -3.80
CA ALA A 33 8.17 -3.49 -2.69
C ALA A 33 8.20 -4.31 -1.39
N ASN A 34 7.92 -5.61 -1.47
CA ASN A 34 7.97 -6.52 -0.32
C ASN A 34 9.38 -6.63 0.28
N ILE A 35 10.39 -6.72 -0.59
CA ILE A 35 11.79 -6.74 -0.19
C ILE A 35 12.18 -5.38 0.42
N GLY A 36 11.84 -4.27 -0.25
CA GLY A 36 12.16 -2.91 0.18
C GLY A 36 11.53 -2.54 1.54
N SER A 37 10.31 -2.99 1.81
CA SER A 37 9.62 -2.74 3.08
C SER A 37 10.33 -3.41 4.26
N GLN A 38 10.60 -4.73 4.13
CA GLN A 38 11.25 -5.50 5.18
C GLN A 38 12.72 -5.08 5.35
N LEU A 39 13.50 -5.06 4.27
CA LEU A 39 14.90 -4.67 4.32
C LEU A 39 15.06 -3.22 4.76
N GLY A 40 14.23 -2.30 4.27
CA GLY A 40 14.29 -0.88 4.64
C GLY A 40 14.13 -0.67 6.14
N THR A 41 13.15 -1.36 6.74
CA THR A 41 12.91 -1.32 8.19
C THR A 41 14.08 -1.90 8.98
N TRP A 42 14.59 -3.08 8.59
CA TRP A 42 15.73 -3.70 9.26
C TRP A 42 17.02 -2.89 9.14
N LEU A 43 17.31 -2.36 7.96
CA LEU A 43 18.48 -1.51 7.72
C LEU A 43 18.41 -0.20 8.51
N PHE A 44 17.22 0.39 8.63
CA PHE A 44 17.01 1.53 9.52
C PHE A 44 17.38 1.20 10.96
N PHE A 45 16.80 0.15 11.54
CA PHE A 45 17.06 -0.20 12.94
C PHE A 45 18.51 -0.65 13.20
N ILE A 46 19.09 -1.48 12.33
CA ILE A 46 20.49 -1.92 12.43
C ILE A 46 21.42 -0.71 12.31
N GLY A 47 21.18 0.18 11.35
CA GLY A 47 21.94 1.41 11.20
C GLY A 47 21.87 2.31 12.44
N MET A 48 20.68 2.43 13.02
CA MET A 48 20.46 3.18 14.26
C MET A 48 21.19 2.59 15.47
N LEU A 49 21.21 1.26 15.60
CA LEU A 49 21.95 0.55 16.65
C LEU A 49 23.47 0.70 16.48
N LEU A 50 23.98 0.50 15.26
CA LEU A 50 25.41 0.68 14.95
C LEU A 50 25.87 2.12 15.18
N SER A 51 25.02 3.09 14.83
CA SER A 51 25.27 4.51 15.09
C SER A 51 25.39 4.80 16.60
N ALA A 52 24.58 4.13 17.43
CA ALA A 52 24.66 4.24 18.89
C ALA A 52 25.88 3.50 19.49
N ALA A 53 26.30 2.39 18.90
CA ALA A 53 27.42 1.57 19.36
C ALA A 53 28.83 2.10 18.99
N GLY A 54 28.93 3.34 18.51
CA GLY A 54 30.20 3.98 18.13
C GLY A 54 30.49 3.99 16.63
N GLY A 55 29.74 3.25 15.82
CA GLY A 55 29.80 3.27 14.35
C GLY A 55 29.04 4.44 13.73
N ARG A 56 29.17 5.66 14.27
CA ARG A 56 28.30 6.82 13.93
C ARG A 56 28.15 7.07 12.43
N GLY A 57 29.25 7.08 11.67
CA GLY A 57 29.23 7.36 10.23
C GLY A 57 28.58 6.26 9.40
N PHE A 58 29.05 5.02 9.55
CA PHE A 58 28.53 3.87 8.80
C PHE A 58 27.08 3.54 9.18
N GLY A 59 26.76 3.55 10.47
CA GLY A 59 25.39 3.29 10.97
C GLY A 59 24.38 4.32 10.47
N PHE A 60 24.77 5.61 10.43
CA PHE A 60 23.91 6.65 9.86
C PHE A 60 23.66 6.44 8.36
N GLN A 61 24.70 6.15 7.57
CA GLN A 61 24.56 5.86 6.14
C GLN A 61 23.65 4.65 5.90
N LEU A 62 23.81 3.59 6.69
CA LEU A 62 22.98 2.39 6.61
C LEU A 62 21.51 2.70 6.92
N ALA A 63 21.26 3.54 7.94
CA ALA A 63 19.91 3.95 8.28
C ALA A 63 19.26 4.82 7.18
N VAL A 64 20.03 5.69 6.51
CA VAL A 64 19.58 6.46 5.35
C VAL A 64 19.18 5.54 4.19
N VAL A 65 20.00 4.53 3.88
CA VAL A 65 19.67 3.51 2.86
C VAL A 65 18.37 2.78 3.23
N GLY A 66 18.19 2.45 4.50
CA GLY A 66 16.95 1.86 5.01
C GLY A 66 15.72 2.73 4.73
N VAL A 67 15.81 4.04 4.97
CA VAL A 67 14.72 4.99 4.67
C VAL A 67 14.44 5.12 3.18
N ILE A 68 15.47 5.11 2.33
CA ILE A 68 15.30 5.15 0.87
C ILE A 68 14.57 3.90 0.37
N LEU A 69 14.93 2.72 0.89
CA LEU A 69 14.23 1.48 0.52
C LEU A 69 12.79 1.46 1.05
N PHE A 70 12.58 1.94 2.28
CA PHE A 70 11.25 2.05 2.85
C PHE A 70 10.36 3.05 2.09
N SER A 71 10.91 4.17 1.61
CA SER A 71 10.15 5.14 0.82
C SER A 71 9.67 4.58 -0.52
N ALA A 72 10.46 3.70 -1.15
CA ALA A 72 10.02 2.96 -2.33
C ALA A 72 8.83 2.03 -2.01
N ALA A 73 8.82 1.39 -0.84
CA ALA A 73 7.67 0.60 -0.38
C ALA A 73 6.43 1.47 -0.09
N VAL A 74 6.60 2.66 0.49
CA VAL A 74 5.49 3.62 0.68
C VAL A 74 4.90 4.06 -0.66
N ALA A 75 5.75 4.36 -1.64
CA ALA A 75 5.30 4.71 -2.99
C ALA A 75 4.51 3.56 -3.63
N PHE A 76 4.92 2.32 -3.41
CA PHE A 76 4.16 1.15 -3.87
C PHE A 76 2.76 1.06 -3.25
N THR A 77 2.63 1.32 -1.95
CA THR A 77 1.32 1.33 -1.27
C THR A 77 0.40 2.38 -1.89
N LEU A 78 0.94 3.55 -2.27
CA LEU A 78 0.17 4.59 -2.96
C LEU A 78 -0.26 4.20 -4.38
N VAL A 79 0.63 3.55 -5.14
CA VAL A 79 0.34 3.01 -6.48
C VAL A 79 -0.76 1.94 -6.44
N THR A 80 -0.93 1.26 -5.31
CA THR A 80 -1.97 0.25 -5.13
C THR A 80 -3.37 0.88 -4.94
N LEU A 81 -3.48 2.10 -4.39
CA LEU A 81 -4.77 2.73 -4.12
C LEU A 81 -5.67 2.89 -5.37
N PRO A 82 -5.18 3.40 -6.52
CA PRO A 82 -6.00 3.48 -7.74
C PRO A 82 -6.50 2.14 -8.25
N VAL A 83 -5.80 1.04 -7.95
CA VAL A 83 -6.21 -0.32 -8.32
C VAL A 83 -7.42 -0.74 -7.50
N GLU A 84 -7.37 -0.56 -6.19
CA GLU A 84 -8.43 -0.96 -5.27
C GLU A 84 -9.70 -0.13 -5.45
N PHE A 85 -9.57 1.20 -5.59
CA PHE A 85 -10.72 2.07 -5.86
C PHE A 85 -11.40 1.73 -7.19
N ASN A 86 -10.62 1.47 -8.24
CA ASN A 86 -11.17 1.12 -9.54
C ASN A 86 -11.83 -0.26 -9.54
N ALA A 87 -11.28 -1.24 -8.83
CA ALA A 87 -11.88 -2.56 -8.68
C ALA A 87 -13.22 -2.47 -7.93
N SER A 88 -13.29 -1.71 -6.83
CA SER A 88 -14.52 -1.44 -6.10
C SER A 88 -15.59 -0.72 -6.94
N ALA A 89 -15.19 0.22 -7.80
CA ALA A 89 -16.11 0.91 -8.70
C ALA A 89 -16.73 -0.06 -9.72
N ARG A 90 -15.89 -0.91 -10.35
CA ARG A 90 -16.35 -1.95 -11.29
C ARG A 90 -17.25 -2.97 -10.61
N ALA A 91 -16.92 -3.38 -9.38
CA ALA A 91 -17.72 -4.31 -8.61
C ALA A 91 -19.17 -3.82 -8.42
N ARG A 92 -19.36 -2.53 -8.10
CA ARG A 92 -20.69 -1.92 -7.96
C ARG A 92 -21.46 -1.96 -9.27
N GLU A 93 -20.82 -1.56 -10.35
CA GLU A 93 -21.40 -1.53 -11.69
C GLU A 93 -21.80 -2.95 -12.16
N MET A 94 -20.94 -3.95 -11.93
CA MET A 94 -21.22 -5.34 -12.27
C MET A 94 -22.43 -5.88 -11.50
N LEU A 95 -22.48 -5.64 -10.19
CA LEU A 95 -23.58 -6.09 -9.33
C LEU A 95 -24.92 -5.44 -9.72
N GLN A 96 -24.91 -4.15 -10.04
CA GLN A 96 -26.11 -3.43 -10.51
C GLN A 96 -26.57 -3.92 -11.88
N ARG A 97 -25.65 -4.06 -12.85
CA ARG A 97 -25.98 -4.52 -14.21
C ARG A 97 -26.50 -5.95 -14.25
N ALA A 98 -25.96 -6.82 -13.40
CA ALA A 98 -26.38 -8.21 -13.31
C ALA A 98 -27.71 -8.41 -12.57
N GLY A 99 -28.28 -7.35 -11.96
CA GLY A 99 -29.50 -7.45 -11.17
C GLY A 99 -29.35 -8.31 -9.91
N LEU A 100 -28.11 -8.49 -9.44
CA LEU A 100 -27.78 -9.37 -8.29
C LEU A 100 -27.95 -8.68 -6.93
N VAL A 101 -28.29 -7.38 -6.94
CA VAL A 101 -28.38 -6.54 -5.75
C VAL A 101 -29.59 -5.64 -5.88
N THR A 102 -30.49 -5.70 -4.90
CA THR A 102 -31.64 -4.79 -4.78
C THR A 102 -31.20 -3.39 -4.35
N VAL A 103 -32.10 -2.39 -4.45
CA VAL A 103 -31.82 -1.02 -4.00
C VAL A 103 -31.45 -0.99 -2.51
N GLN A 104 -32.11 -1.81 -1.69
CA GLN A 104 -31.86 -1.93 -0.26
C GLN A 104 -30.50 -2.59 0.04
N GLU A 105 -30.09 -3.57 -0.75
CA GLU A 105 -28.80 -4.25 -0.58
C GLU A 105 -27.61 -3.43 -1.13
N ALA A 106 -27.86 -2.52 -2.07
CA ALA A 106 -26.83 -1.68 -2.69
C ALA A 106 -26.09 -0.83 -1.66
N GLU A 107 -26.78 -0.34 -0.63
CA GLU A 107 -26.18 0.42 0.47
C GLU A 107 -25.16 -0.44 1.24
N GLY A 108 -25.54 -1.67 1.60
CA GLY A 108 -24.65 -2.61 2.28
C GLY A 108 -23.45 -3.04 1.43
N VAL A 109 -23.64 -3.23 0.12
CA VAL A 109 -22.55 -3.51 -0.82
C VAL A 109 -21.57 -2.33 -0.88
N ASN A 110 -22.09 -1.10 -1.00
CA ASN A 110 -21.27 0.10 -1.00
C ASN A 110 -20.49 0.26 0.30
N ALA A 111 -21.12 0.00 1.45
CA ALA A 111 -20.45 0.04 2.74
C ALA A 111 -19.27 -0.95 2.82
N VAL A 112 -19.47 -2.19 2.37
CA VAL A 112 -18.41 -3.22 2.36
C VAL A 112 -17.26 -2.83 1.43
N LEU A 113 -17.56 -2.39 0.20
CA LEU A 113 -16.54 -1.99 -0.78
C LEU A 113 -15.78 -0.73 -0.33
N ASN A 114 -16.49 0.24 0.27
CA ASN A 114 -15.85 1.42 0.87
C ASN A 114 -14.94 1.03 2.04
N ALA A 115 -15.41 0.16 2.94
CA ALA A 115 -14.62 -0.32 4.05
C ALA A 115 -13.35 -1.03 3.57
N ALA A 116 -13.45 -1.88 2.55
CA ALA A 116 -12.30 -2.54 1.92
C ALA A 116 -11.32 -1.52 1.34
N ALA A 117 -11.78 -0.50 0.61
CA ALA A 117 -10.90 0.54 0.08
C ALA A 117 -10.24 1.38 1.21
N LEU A 118 -10.96 1.64 2.30
CA LEU A 118 -10.44 2.38 3.45
C LEU A 118 -9.33 1.62 4.20
N THR A 119 -9.30 0.28 4.18
CA THR A 119 -8.18 -0.45 4.80
C THR A 119 -6.87 -0.17 4.07
N TYR A 120 -6.90 -0.05 2.74
CA TYR A 120 -5.74 0.33 1.95
C TYR A 120 -5.32 1.79 2.21
N VAL A 121 -6.29 2.70 2.34
CA VAL A 121 -6.01 4.10 2.71
C VAL A 121 -5.35 4.17 4.09
N ALA A 122 -5.86 3.43 5.07
CA ALA A 122 -5.28 3.36 6.41
C ALA A 122 -3.85 2.80 6.38
N ALA A 123 -3.60 1.74 5.59
CA ALA A 123 -2.27 1.18 5.41
C ALA A 123 -1.30 2.20 4.76
N ALA A 124 -1.75 2.96 3.76
CA ALA A 124 -0.97 4.03 3.15
C ALA A 124 -0.64 5.14 4.15
N ALA A 125 -1.63 5.59 4.92
CA ALA A 125 -1.45 6.61 5.94
C ALA A 125 -0.46 6.16 7.03
N GLN A 126 -0.57 4.91 7.50
CA GLN A 126 0.37 4.32 8.45
C GLN A 126 1.79 4.28 7.87
N ALA A 127 1.96 3.83 6.63
CA ALA A 127 3.27 3.74 5.99
C ALA A 127 3.92 5.13 5.82
N ILE A 128 3.14 6.15 5.45
CA ILE A 128 3.59 7.54 5.38
C ILE A 128 4.00 8.06 6.76
N ALA A 129 3.17 7.85 7.79
CA ALA A 129 3.47 8.28 9.15
C ALA A 129 4.78 7.64 9.65
N GLN A 130 4.97 6.35 9.38
CA GLN A 130 6.20 5.63 9.72
C GLN A 130 7.43 6.20 8.98
N LEU A 131 7.30 6.52 7.69
CA LEU A 131 8.38 7.13 6.92
C LEU A 131 8.78 8.50 7.49
N LEU A 132 7.79 9.35 7.78
CA LEU A 132 8.01 10.66 8.39
C LEU A 132 8.68 10.53 9.77
N TYR A 133 8.30 9.52 10.53
CA TYR A 133 8.94 9.20 11.81
C TYR A 133 10.42 8.82 11.64
N PHE A 134 10.76 7.96 10.67
CA PHE A 134 12.17 7.63 10.40
C PHE A 134 12.97 8.84 9.91
N VAL A 135 12.40 9.67 9.03
CA VAL A 135 13.04 10.89 8.54
C VAL A 135 13.31 11.88 9.68
N THR A 136 12.33 12.11 10.55
CA THR A 136 12.51 13.02 11.70
C THR A 136 13.59 12.54 12.67
N ILE A 137 13.73 11.23 12.89
CA ILE A 137 14.84 10.66 13.67
C ILE A 137 16.19 10.96 13.00
N LEU A 138 16.31 10.74 11.69
CA LEU A 138 17.57 10.99 10.97
C LEU A 138 17.96 12.47 10.98
N MET A 139 16.99 13.37 10.84
CA MET A 139 17.24 14.82 10.89
C MET A 139 17.79 15.26 12.24
N ARG A 140 17.21 14.76 13.35
CA ARG A 140 17.66 15.08 14.72
C ARG A 140 19.07 14.59 15.04
N ARG A 141 19.57 13.57 14.34
CA ARG A 141 20.92 13.01 14.55
C ARG A 141 22.01 13.65 13.68
N ARG A 142 21.60 14.49 12.72
CA ARG A 142 22.52 15.23 11.86
C ARG A 142 23.03 16.51 12.54
N GLU A 143 22.29 17.02 13.52
CA GLU A 143 22.69 18.07 14.46
C GLU A 143 23.47 17.47 15.64
#